data_AF-A0A840X3G0-F1
#
_entry.id   AF-A0A840X3G0-F1
#
_cell.length_a   1.000
_cell.length_b   1.000
_cell.length_c   1.000
_cell.angle_alpha   90.00
_cell.angle_beta   90.00
_cell.angle_gamma   90.00
#
_symmetry.space_group_name_H-M   'P 1'
#
loop_
_entity.id
_entity.type
_entity.pdbx_description
1 polymer ?
#
loop_
_entity_poly.entity_id
_entity_poly.type
_entity_poly.pdbx_seq_one_letter_code
_entity_poly.pdbx_strand_id
1 'polypeptide(L)'
;MADETPILINDLLHLTDDELNGDTYRVRLTFKWGNDEDSDPIARYRRDPEDALAHLLYYRSKSAFKVGQRVIGMTKIGGSLWLLTRIVEIVGITDNEKGEKAYQSRDVAQYRGYFGRVIVRYSNPKGAQTEVRKPSAIFPNIEVHEVRATGFGDEGFPGYANVTISWAKLKEIVDRRYESWHTALRNMKGIYLIVDTSTGSAYVGKADGSQMMWARWASYAKSRHGGNVELKKFEAADIEKHFQWSILEVMDEKTQDDYVNKRESWWKDALSTRGAGGLNRN
;
A
#
# COMPACT_ATOMS: atom_id res chain seq x y z
N MET A 1 -1.61 2.11 -38.60
CA MET A 1 -1.59 1.04 -37.58
C MET A 1 -3.03 0.59 -37.43
N ALA A 2 -3.32 -0.70 -37.56
CA ALA A 2 -4.67 -1.19 -37.33
C ALA A 2 -5.04 -0.87 -35.87
N ASP A 3 -6.24 -0.35 -35.66
CA ASP A 3 -6.78 -0.10 -34.33
C ASP A 3 -6.87 -1.46 -33.63
N GLU A 4 -5.95 -1.73 -32.70
CA GLU A 4 -5.96 -2.99 -31.95
C GLU A 4 -7.26 -3.05 -31.15
N THR A 5 -7.97 -4.17 -31.24
CA THR A 5 -9.23 -4.34 -30.51
C THR A 5 -8.97 -4.17 -29.01
N PRO A 6 -9.65 -3.24 -28.33
CA PRO A 6 -9.36 -2.97 -26.93
C PRO A 6 -9.78 -4.17 -26.06
N ILE A 7 -8.96 -4.48 -25.06
CA ILE A 7 -9.34 -5.42 -23.99
C ILE A 7 -10.33 -4.70 -23.08
N LEU A 8 -11.53 -5.24 -22.89
CA LEU A 8 -12.55 -4.67 -22.01
C LEU A 8 -12.43 -5.24 -20.60
N ILE A 9 -12.95 -4.52 -19.61
CA ILE A 9 -12.92 -4.99 -18.21
C ILE A 9 -13.60 -6.37 -18.03
N ASN A 10 -14.62 -6.68 -18.84
CA ASN A 10 -15.29 -7.98 -18.74
C ASN A 10 -14.46 -9.13 -19.33
N ASP A 11 -13.44 -8.84 -20.15
CA ASP A 11 -12.48 -9.85 -20.59
C ASP A 11 -11.57 -10.31 -19.44
N LEU A 12 -11.48 -9.53 -18.35
CA LEU A 12 -10.77 -9.91 -17.13
C LEU A 12 -11.69 -10.51 -16.06
N LEU A 13 -12.92 -9.99 -15.96
CA LEU A 13 -13.86 -10.36 -14.89
C LEU A 13 -14.78 -11.52 -15.27
N HIS A 14 -14.99 -11.75 -16.57
CA HIS A 14 -15.82 -12.84 -17.10
C HIS A 14 -17.22 -12.91 -16.46
N LEU A 15 -17.86 -11.76 -16.22
CA LEU A 15 -19.23 -11.74 -15.72
C LEU A 15 -20.18 -12.19 -16.84
N THR A 16 -21.13 -13.05 -16.45
CA THR A 16 -22.20 -13.53 -17.34
C THR A 16 -23.19 -12.41 -17.67
N ASP A 17 -23.99 -12.57 -18.72
CA ASP A 17 -25.03 -11.60 -19.10
C ASP A 17 -26.03 -11.36 -17.96
N ASP A 18 -26.40 -12.41 -17.21
CA ASP A 18 -27.28 -12.28 -16.04
C ASP A 18 -26.63 -11.46 -14.92
N GLU A 19 -25.33 -11.64 -14.68
CA GLU A 19 -24.59 -10.86 -13.69
C GLU A 19 -24.38 -9.39 -14.11
N LEU A 20 -24.19 -9.14 -15.41
CA LEU A 20 -24.02 -7.80 -15.97
C LEU A 20 -25.32 -6.98 -15.88
N ASN A 21 -26.46 -7.60 -16.21
CA ASN A 21 -27.75 -6.94 -16.33
C ASN A 21 -28.57 -6.94 -15.01
N GLY A 22 -28.33 -7.96 -14.18
CA GLY A 22 -29.07 -8.20 -12.94
C GLY A 22 -28.74 -7.26 -11.78
N ASP A 23 -29.08 -7.72 -10.59
CA ASP A 23 -28.84 -7.01 -9.33
C ASP A 23 -27.64 -7.55 -8.55
N THR A 24 -26.99 -8.62 -9.03
CA THR A 24 -25.85 -9.26 -8.36
C THR A 24 -24.66 -8.33 -8.23
N TYR A 25 -24.32 -7.60 -9.30
CA TYR A 25 -23.16 -6.70 -9.33
C TYR A 25 -23.54 -5.23 -9.38
N ARG A 26 -22.74 -4.40 -8.71
CA ARG A 26 -22.75 -2.95 -8.82
C ARG A 26 -21.33 -2.42 -8.94
N VAL A 27 -21.13 -1.43 -9.79
CA VAL A 27 -19.87 -0.70 -9.89
C VAL A 27 -19.97 0.57 -9.05
N ARG A 28 -19.02 0.75 -8.13
CA ARG A 28 -18.86 1.98 -7.33
C ARG A 28 -17.67 2.76 -7.89
N LEU A 29 -17.96 3.90 -8.49
CA LEU A 29 -17.00 4.88 -9.00
C LEU A 29 -16.71 5.93 -7.91
N THR A 30 -15.47 5.98 -7.44
CA THR A 30 -14.99 6.95 -6.45
C THR A 30 -14.15 8.02 -7.16
N PHE A 31 -14.75 9.18 -7.39
CA PHE A 31 -14.08 10.33 -8.04
C PHE A 31 -14.13 11.63 -7.22
N LYS A 32 -14.69 11.56 -6.01
CA LYS A 32 -14.70 12.60 -5.00
C LYS A 32 -14.78 11.96 -3.61
N TRP A 33 -14.34 12.68 -2.60
CA TRP A 33 -14.41 12.25 -1.21
C TRP A 33 -15.15 13.28 -0.35
N GLY A 34 -16.39 12.96 0.04
CA GLY A 34 -17.24 13.91 0.76
C GLY A 34 -17.62 15.10 -0.12
N ASN A 35 -17.74 16.28 0.51
CA ASN A 35 -17.98 17.56 -0.18
C ASN A 35 -16.68 18.30 -0.54
N ASP A 36 -15.53 17.67 -0.31
CA ASP A 36 -14.24 18.27 -0.58
C ASP A 36 -13.89 18.08 -2.05
N GLU A 37 -14.02 19.14 -2.84
CA GLU A 37 -13.73 19.15 -4.28
C GLU A 37 -12.22 18.96 -4.56
N ASP A 38 -11.34 19.21 -3.57
CA ASP A 38 -9.89 19.04 -3.69
C ASP A 38 -9.41 17.65 -3.24
N SER A 39 -10.33 16.79 -2.78
CA SER A 39 -9.96 15.46 -2.30
C SER A 39 -9.50 14.55 -3.44
N ASP A 40 -8.20 14.25 -3.49
CA ASP A 40 -7.61 13.23 -4.38
C ASP A 40 -7.92 11.82 -3.85
N PRO A 41 -8.90 11.08 -4.43
CA PRO A 41 -9.29 9.77 -3.92
C PRO A 41 -8.19 8.72 -4.14
N ILE A 42 -7.35 8.89 -5.16
CA ILE A 42 -6.24 7.97 -5.40
C ILE A 42 -5.12 8.20 -4.39
N ALA A 43 -4.88 9.43 -3.93
CA ALA A 43 -3.94 9.68 -2.82
C ALA A 43 -4.37 8.97 -1.54
N ARG A 44 -5.68 8.94 -1.23
CA ARG A 44 -6.18 8.20 -0.07
C ARG A 44 -5.99 6.70 -0.22
N TYR A 45 -6.28 6.13 -1.39
CA TYR A 45 -5.99 4.72 -1.67
C TYR A 45 -4.49 4.40 -1.54
N ARG A 46 -3.60 5.28 -2.03
CA ARG A 46 -2.14 5.11 -1.88
C ARG A 46 -1.74 5.08 -0.39
N ARG A 47 -2.36 5.93 0.43
CA ARG A 47 -2.08 6.01 1.88
C ARG A 47 -2.63 4.81 2.64
N ASP A 48 -3.89 4.46 2.42
CA ASP A 48 -4.58 3.38 3.11
C ASP A 48 -5.69 2.78 2.23
N PRO A 49 -5.48 1.59 1.64
CA PRO A 49 -6.49 0.90 0.86
C PRO A 49 -7.77 0.53 1.64
N GLU A 50 -7.69 0.37 2.97
CA GLU A 50 -8.83 0.03 3.81
C GLU A 50 -9.68 1.27 4.14
N ASP A 51 -9.07 2.45 4.33
CA ASP A 51 -9.77 3.76 4.32
C ASP A 51 -10.55 3.93 3.00
N ALA A 52 -9.91 3.62 1.87
CA ALA A 52 -10.55 3.67 0.56
C ALA A 52 -11.72 2.68 0.42
N LEU A 53 -11.60 1.47 0.98
CA LEU A 53 -12.69 0.50 1.03
C LEU A 53 -13.86 0.98 1.89
N ALA A 54 -13.57 1.56 3.07
CA ALA A 54 -14.60 2.10 3.95
C ALA A 54 -15.44 3.19 3.26
N HIS A 55 -14.80 4.06 2.47
CA HIS A 55 -15.50 5.08 1.67
C HIS A 55 -16.27 4.49 0.48
N LEU A 56 -15.68 3.53 -0.22
CA LEU A 56 -16.33 2.79 -1.30
C LEU A 56 -17.65 2.16 -0.81
N LEU A 57 -17.63 1.62 0.41
CA LEU A 57 -18.78 1.02 1.09
C LEU A 57 -19.51 1.98 2.02
N TYR A 58 -19.39 3.29 1.86
CA TYR A 58 -20.10 4.22 2.74
C TYR A 58 -21.63 4.00 2.65
N TYR A 59 -22.26 3.68 3.78
CA TYR A 59 -23.67 3.36 3.84
C TYR A 59 -24.52 4.60 3.55
N ARG A 60 -25.43 4.49 2.58
CA ARG A 60 -26.41 5.54 2.26
C ARG A 60 -27.79 4.93 2.21
N SER A 61 -28.68 5.33 3.12
CA SER A 61 -30.02 4.75 3.26
C SER A 61 -30.83 4.74 1.95
N LYS A 62 -30.70 5.78 1.12
CA LYS A 62 -31.41 5.92 -0.16
C LYS A 62 -30.76 5.17 -1.34
N SER A 63 -29.53 4.67 -1.18
CA SER A 63 -28.80 3.96 -2.24
C SER A 63 -27.96 2.83 -1.66
N ALA A 64 -28.56 2.08 -0.73
CA ALA A 64 -27.87 1.03 -0.01
C ALA A 64 -27.65 -0.20 -0.90
N PHE A 65 -26.49 -0.82 -0.77
CA PHE A 65 -26.24 -2.16 -1.30
C PHE A 65 -27.03 -3.18 -0.48
N LYS A 66 -27.46 -4.25 -1.15
CA LYS A 66 -28.22 -5.35 -0.54
C LYS A 66 -27.24 -6.47 -0.13
N VAL A 67 -27.60 -7.21 0.91
CA VAL A 67 -26.88 -8.46 1.27
C VAL A 67 -26.91 -9.42 0.08
N GLY A 68 -25.77 -10.04 -0.23
CA GLY A 68 -25.54 -10.88 -1.40
C GLY A 68 -25.06 -10.11 -2.65
N GLN A 69 -25.14 -8.77 -2.67
CA GLN A 69 -24.59 -7.99 -3.79
C GLN A 69 -23.07 -7.96 -3.75
N ARG A 70 -22.45 -7.97 -4.92
CA ARG A 70 -21.03 -7.74 -5.14
C ARG A 70 -20.79 -6.33 -5.64
N VAL A 71 -19.85 -5.63 -5.01
CA VAL A 71 -19.47 -4.25 -5.34
C VAL A 71 -18.08 -4.23 -5.97
N ILE A 72 -17.99 -3.71 -7.19
CA ILE A 72 -16.75 -3.50 -7.94
C ILE A 72 -16.31 -2.06 -7.72
N GLY A 73 -15.23 -1.90 -6.97
CA GLY A 73 -14.64 -0.61 -6.61
C GLY A 73 -13.70 -0.08 -7.66
N MET A 74 -13.95 1.15 -8.13
CA MET A 74 -13.05 1.84 -9.04
C MET A 74 -12.77 3.25 -8.56
N THR A 75 -11.50 3.58 -8.34
CA THR A 75 -11.08 4.88 -7.82
C THR A 75 -10.39 5.68 -8.92
N LYS A 76 -10.80 6.94 -9.12
CA LYS A 76 -10.26 7.80 -10.16
C LYS A 76 -8.80 8.16 -9.87
N ILE A 77 -7.91 7.92 -10.84
CA ILE A 77 -6.50 8.31 -10.78
C ILE A 77 -6.33 9.75 -11.29
N GLY A 78 -6.92 10.04 -12.46
CA GLY A 78 -6.78 11.32 -13.16
C GLY A 78 -7.26 11.19 -14.60
N GLY A 79 -7.79 12.27 -15.18
CA GLY A 79 -8.36 12.24 -16.53
C GLY A 79 -9.44 11.15 -16.69
N SER A 80 -9.22 10.21 -17.61
CA SER A 80 -10.05 9.02 -17.84
C SER A 80 -9.50 7.74 -17.21
N LEU A 81 -8.43 7.81 -16.40
CA LEU A 81 -7.82 6.63 -15.78
C LEU A 81 -8.43 6.33 -14.40
N TRP A 82 -8.70 5.05 -14.16
CA TRP A 82 -9.28 4.53 -12.93
C TRP A 82 -8.54 3.27 -12.48
N LEU A 83 -8.45 3.07 -11.18
CA LEU A 83 -7.88 1.88 -10.55
C LEU A 83 -9.00 0.95 -10.08
N LEU A 84 -8.96 -0.33 -10.46
CA LEU A 84 -9.77 -1.36 -9.82
C LEU A 84 -9.21 -1.65 -8.42
N THR A 85 -9.89 -1.18 -7.39
CA THR A 85 -9.35 -1.20 -6.01
C THR A 85 -9.70 -2.48 -5.25
N ARG A 86 -10.98 -2.87 -5.27
CA ARG A 86 -11.54 -4.03 -4.56
C ARG A 86 -12.77 -4.58 -5.27
N ILE A 87 -13.03 -5.86 -5.11
CA ILE A 87 -14.32 -6.49 -5.42
C ILE A 87 -14.77 -7.27 -4.19
N VAL A 88 -15.88 -6.86 -3.59
CA VAL A 88 -16.36 -7.40 -2.32
C VAL A 88 -17.80 -7.86 -2.42
N GLU A 89 -18.19 -8.85 -1.63
CA GLU A 89 -19.57 -9.25 -1.40
C GLU A 89 -20.07 -8.65 -0.08
N ILE A 90 -21.26 -8.05 -0.11
CA ILE A 90 -21.94 -7.58 1.09
C ILE A 90 -22.58 -8.78 1.79
N VAL A 91 -22.08 -9.12 2.97
CA VAL A 91 -22.55 -10.28 3.75
C VAL A 91 -23.50 -9.89 4.87
N GLY A 92 -23.56 -8.61 5.23
CA GLY A 92 -24.42 -8.11 6.30
C GLY A 92 -24.45 -6.60 6.39
N ILE A 93 -25.34 -6.09 7.24
CA ILE A 93 -25.40 -4.69 7.65
C ILE A 93 -25.40 -4.70 9.18
N THR A 94 -24.48 -3.93 9.77
CA THR A 94 -24.30 -3.77 11.22
C THR A 94 -24.35 -2.30 11.57
N ASP A 95 -24.28 -1.97 12.86
CA ASP A 95 -23.98 -0.62 13.31
C ASP A 95 -22.47 -0.51 13.63
N ASN A 96 -21.88 0.64 13.33
CA ASN A 96 -20.51 0.99 13.71
C ASN A 96 -20.45 1.45 15.18
N GLU A 97 -19.25 1.77 15.68
CA GLU A 97 -19.04 2.23 17.07
C GLU A 97 -19.84 3.49 17.43
N LYS A 98 -20.29 4.27 16.44
CA LYS A 98 -21.10 5.48 16.61
C LYS A 98 -22.61 5.20 16.49
N GLY A 99 -23.01 3.94 16.33
CA GLY A 99 -24.41 3.55 16.13
C GLY A 99 -24.95 3.83 14.72
N GLU A 100 -24.07 4.08 13.74
CA GLU A 100 -24.45 4.33 12.35
C GLU A 100 -24.35 3.03 11.53
N LYS A 101 -25.26 2.82 10.59
CA LYS A 101 -25.23 1.64 9.73
C LYS A 101 -23.93 1.55 8.92
N ALA A 102 -23.37 0.34 8.85
CA ALA A 102 -22.19 -0.02 8.10
C ALA A 102 -22.36 -1.39 7.43
N TYR A 103 -21.71 -1.61 6.29
CA TYR A 103 -21.71 -2.94 5.67
C TYR A 103 -20.66 -3.84 6.30
N GLN A 104 -21.03 -5.10 6.49
CA GLN A 104 -20.07 -6.18 6.59
C GLN A 104 -19.82 -6.72 5.19
N SER A 105 -18.56 -6.84 4.81
CA SER A 105 -18.18 -7.31 3.49
C SER A 105 -17.01 -8.28 3.54
N ARG A 106 -16.87 -9.08 2.49
CA ARG A 106 -15.72 -9.97 2.28
C ARG A 106 -15.20 -9.84 0.86
N ASP A 107 -13.89 -9.98 0.68
CA ASP A 107 -13.28 -10.03 -0.65
C ASP A 107 -13.85 -11.20 -1.47
N VAL A 108 -14.15 -10.95 -2.75
CA VAL A 108 -14.43 -12.02 -3.70
C VAL A 108 -13.09 -12.60 -4.17
N ALA A 109 -12.69 -13.71 -3.55
CA ALA A 109 -11.34 -14.27 -3.63
C ALA A 109 -10.79 -14.44 -5.05
N GLN A 110 -11.64 -14.80 -6.02
CA GLN A 110 -11.24 -15.03 -7.42
C GLN A 110 -10.64 -13.80 -8.10
N TYR A 111 -10.97 -12.58 -7.64
CA TYR A 111 -10.47 -11.33 -8.22
C TYR A 111 -9.33 -10.68 -7.42
N ARG A 112 -8.88 -11.32 -6.33
CA ARG A 112 -7.90 -10.74 -5.41
C ARG A 112 -6.58 -10.35 -6.11
N GLY A 113 -6.19 -11.10 -7.15
CA GLY A 113 -5.01 -10.80 -7.96
C GLY A 113 -5.08 -9.46 -8.71
N TYR A 114 -6.27 -8.91 -8.93
CA TYR A 114 -6.47 -7.65 -9.65
C TYR A 114 -6.52 -6.42 -8.75
N PHE A 115 -6.65 -6.61 -7.43
CA PHE A 115 -6.86 -5.52 -6.50
C PHE A 115 -5.67 -4.56 -6.47
N GLY A 116 -5.93 -3.32 -6.87
CA GLY A 116 -4.91 -2.30 -7.00
C GLY A 116 -3.94 -2.55 -8.15
N ARG A 117 -4.20 -3.47 -9.10
CA ARG A 117 -3.26 -3.77 -10.19
C ARG A 117 -3.80 -3.42 -11.57
N VAL A 118 -5.12 -3.47 -11.73
CA VAL A 118 -5.77 -3.19 -13.01
C VAL A 118 -6.11 -1.71 -13.10
N ILE A 119 -5.49 -1.03 -14.06
CA ILE A 119 -5.86 0.33 -14.45
C ILE A 119 -6.70 0.24 -15.70
N VAL A 120 -7.80 0.99 -15.72
CA VAL A 120 -8.72 1.05 -16.85
C VAL A 120 -8.94 2.47 -17.31
N ARG A 121 -9.36 2.62 -18.57
CA ARG A 121 -9.79 3.87 -19.17
C ARG A 121 -11.31 3.90 -19.23
N TYR A 122 -11.88 4.95 -18.66
CA TYR A 122 -13.31 5.22 -18.69
C TYR A 122 -13.59 6.71 -18.54
N SER A 123 -14.37 7.26 -19.47
CA SER A 123 -14.79 8.66 -19.45
C SER A 123 -16.20 8.76 -18.92
N ASN A 124 -16.35 9.30 -17.71
CA ASN A 124 -17.67 9.62 -17.18
C ASN A 124 -18.39 10.60 -18.13
N PRO A 125 -19.69 10.41 -18.40
CA PRO A 125 -20.47 11.42 -19.12
C PRO A 125 -20.35 12.78 -18.45
N LYS A 126 -20.35 13.85 -19.24
CA LYS A 126 -20.29 15.23 -18.71
C LYS A 126 -21.42 15.45 -17.70
N GLY A 127 -21.07 15.94 -16.52
CA GLY A 127 -22.04 16.19 -15.43
C GLY A 127 -22.52 14.95 -14.67
N ALA A 128 -21.96 13.76 -14.92
CA ALA A 128 -22.35 12.55 -14.19
C ALA A 128 -22.02 12.66 -12.69
N GLN A 129 -23.07 12.64 -11.85
CA GLN A 129 -22.93 12.70 -10.38
C GLN A 129 -23.15 11.35 -9.68
N THR A 130 -23.72 10.36 -10.36
CA THR A 130 -24.00 9.07 -9.71
C THR A 130 -22.73 8.22 -9.65
N GLU A 131 -22.44 7.76 -8.44
CA GLU A 131 -21.26 6.94 -8.11
C GLU A 131 -21.54 5.44 -8.24
N VAL A 132 -22.80 5.01 -8.25
CA VAL A 132 -23.17 3.59 -8.37
C VAL A 132 -23.83 3.33 -9.70
N ARG A 133 -23.35 2.32 -10.43
CA ARG A 133 -23.82 1.93 -11.76
C ARG A 133 -24.04 0.42 -11.86
N LYS A 134 -24.87 0.01 -12.81
CA LYS A 134 -24.91 -1.38 -13.27
C LYS A 134 -23.70 -1.66 -14.17
N PRO A 135 -23.09 -2.86 -14.10
CA PRO A 135 -22.01 -3.24 -15.02
C PRO A 135 -22.41 -3.09 -16.48
N SER A 136 -23.58 -3.60 -16.90
CA SER A 136 -24.04 -3.53 -18.29
C SER A 136 -24.11 -2.11 -18.87
N ALA A 137 -24.33 -1.11 -18.01
CA ALA A 137 -24.40 0.29 -18.44
C ALA A 137 -23.04 0.91 -18.77
N ILE A 138 -21.94 0.37 -18.24
CA ILE A 138 -20.62 1.01 -18.35
C ILE A 138 -19.50 0.08 -18.82
N PHE A 139 -19.55 -1.23 -18.54
CA PHE A 139 -18.51 -2.20 -18.90
C PHE A 139 -18.14 -2.20 -20.39
N PRO A 140 -19.08 -2.06 -21.34
CA PRO A 140 -18.74 -1.94 -22.77
C PRO A 140 -17.84 -0.75 -23.11
N ASN A 141 -17.76 0.26 -22.22
CA ASN A 141 -16.98 1.48 -22.40
C ASN A 141 -15.77 1.55 -21.45
N ILE A 142 -15.44 0.46 -20.75
CA ILE A 142 -14.30 0.39 -19.83
C ILE A 142 -13.22 -0.49 -20.46
N GLU A 143 -12.18 0.17 -20.95
CA GLU A 143 -11.03 -0.48 -21.58
C GLU A 143 -9.94 -0.72 -20.53
N VAL A 144 -9.30 -1.88 -20.56
CA VAL A 144 -8.11 -2.18 -19.76
C VAL A 144 -6.93 -1.38 -20.31
N HIS A 145 -6.37 -0.52 -19.48
CA HIS A 145 -5.19 0.26 -19.84
C HIS A 145 -3.89 -0.45 -19.49
N GLU A 146 -3.82 -1.05 -18.28
CA GLU A 146 -2.63 -1.72 -17.76
C GLU A 146 -3.04 -2.76 -16.72
N VAL A 147 -2.38 -3.93 -16.72
CA VAL A 147 -2.43 -4.88 -15.60
C VAL A 147 -1.03 -4.97 -15.01
N ARG A 148 -0.86 -4.44 -13.81
CA ARG A 148 0.44 -4.36 -13.14
C ARG A 148 0.84 -5.67 -12.48
N ALA A 149 2.14 -5.95 -12.45
CA ALA A 149 2.71 -7.03 -11.66
C ALA A 149 2.59 -6.74 -10.15
N THR A 150 2.71 -5.47 -9.75
CA THR A 150 2.64 -4.99 -8.37
C THR A 150 1.40 -4.13 -8.12
N GLY A 151 1.07 -3.92 -6.85
CA GLY A 151 -0.04 -3.04 -6.46
C GLY A 151 0.24 -1.58 -6.76
N PHE A 152 -0.82 -0.79 -6.92
CA PHE A 152 -0.73 0.65 -7.15
C PHE A 152 -0.12 1.34 -5.92
N GLY A 153 0.99 2.06 -6.14
CA GLY A 153 1.84 2.65 -5.10
C GLY A 153 3.06 1.80 -4.70
N ASP A 154 3.14 0.55 -5.15
CA ASP A 154 4.35 -0.28 -5.03
C ASP A 154 5.26 0.00 -6.22
N GLU A 155 6.21 0.92 -6.03
CA GLU A 155 7.28 1.24 -6.99
C GLU A 155 8.31 0.10 -7.13
N GLY A 156 8.11 -1.01 -6.41
CA GLY A 156 9.04 -2.12 -6.36
C GLY A 156 10.17 -1.88 -5.37
N PHE A 157 10.98 -2.93 -5.18
CA PHE A 157 12.23 -2.85 -4.43
C PHE A 157 13.32 -2.29 -5.37
N PRO A 158 13.96 -1.15 -5.06
CA PRO A 158 14.89 -0.47 -5.98
C PRO A 158 16.27 -1.16 -6.08
N GLY A 159 16.44 -2.31 -5.42
CA GLY A 159 17.73 -2.98 -5.23
C GLY A 159 18.46 -2.47 -3.98
N TYR A 160 19.23 -3.33 -3.33
CA TYR A 160 19.83 -3.05 -2.02
C TYR A 160 20.68 -1.77 -2.00
N ALA A 161 21.45 -1.51 -3.06
CA ALA A 161 22.34 -0.36 -3.18
C ALA A 161 21.59 0.99 -3.32
N ASN A 162 20.30 0.98 -3.66
CA ASN A 162 19.50 2.17 -3.91
C ASN A 162 18.41 2.40 -2.86
N VAL A 163 18.52 1.75 -1.70
CA VAL A 163 17.55 1.95 -0.61
C VAL A 163 17.97 3.12 0.25
N THR A 164 17.17 4.18 0.21
CA THR A 164 17.11 5.24 1.24
C THR A 164 15.67 5.72 1.31
N ILE A 165 15.00 5.45 2.44
CA ILE A 165 13.55 5.68 2.59
C ILE A 165 13.23 6.38 3.92
N SER A 166 12.19 7.22 3.93
CA SER A 166 11.68 7.83 5.17
C SER A 166 10.98 6.79 6.06
N TRP A 167 10.75 7.15 7.33
CA TRP A 167 9.92 6.32 8.22
C TRP A 167 8.53 6.04 7.64
N ALA A 168 7.88 7.06 7.05
CA ALA A 168 6.55 6.91 6.46
C ALA A 168 6.53 5.86 5.35
N LYS A 169 7.55 5.87 4.47
CA LYS A 169 7.66 4.87 3.40
C LYS A 169 7.99 3.48 3.97
N LEU A 170 8.86 3.40 4.98
CA LEU A 170 9.14 2.14 5.69
C LEU A 170 7.86 1.54 6.29
N LYS A 171 7.05 2.36 6.97
CA LYS A 171 5.76 1.93 7.53
C LYS A 171 4.81 1.45 6.44
N GLU A 172 4.68 2.20 5.35
CA GLU A 172 3.85 1.80 4.20
C GLU A 172 4.27 0.44 3.63
N ILE A 173 5.58 0.23 3.39
CA ILE A 173 6.13 -1.03 2.87
C ILE A 173 5.79 -2.20 3.80
N VAL A 174 5.92 -2.01 5.11
CA VAL A 174 5.70 -3.06 6.12
C VAL A 174 4.21 -3.36 6.29
N ASP A 175 3.37 -2.33 6.44
CA ASP A 175 1.93 -2.49 6.64
C ASP A 175 1.24 -3.10 5.42
N ARG A 176 1.63 -2.64 4.21
CA ARG A 176 1.10 -3.18 2.94
C ARG A 176 1.78 -4.48 2.53
N ARG A 177 2.86 -4.86 3.22
CA ARG A 177 3.67 -6.06 2.97
C ARG A 177 4.01 -6.21 1.48
N TYR A 178 4.58 -5.17 0.88
CA TYR A 178 4.96 -5.21 -0.54
C TYR A 178 5.86 -6.42 -0.81
N GLU A 179 5.43 -7.28 -1.73
CA GLU A 179 6.05 -8.60 -1.89
C GLU A 179 7.50 -8.50 -2.38
N SER A 180 7.80 -7.51 -3.22
CA SER A 180 9.14 -7.21 -3.71
C SER A 180 10.11 -6.91 -2.56
N TRP A 181 9.70 -6.05 -1.63
CA TRP A 181 10.45 -5.69 -0.43
C TRP A 181 10.53 -6.85 0.57
N HIS A 182 9.41 -7.51 0.84
CA HIS A 182 9.35 -8.65 1.75
C HIS A 182 10.27 -9.78 1.30
N THR A 183 10.21 -10.15 0.02
CA THR A 183 11.06 -11.19 -0.56
C THR A 183 12.54 -10.78 -0.55
N ALA A 184 12.88 -9.54 -0.88
CA ALA A 184 14.26 -9.06 -0.85
C ALA A 184 14.85 -9.05 0.57
N LEU A 185 14.09 -8.60 1.57
CA LEU A 185 14.63 -8.37 2.92
C LEU A 185 14.53 -9.59 3.86
N ARG A 186 13.65 -10.57 3.60
CA ARG A 186 13.39 -11.66 4.56
C ARG A 186 14.51 -12.71 4.67
N ASN A 187 15.38 -12.82 3.67
CA ASN A 187 16.44 -13.84 3.60
C ASN A 187 17.86 -13.25 3.62
N MET A 188 17.99 -11.94 3.87
CA MET A 188 19.28 -11.24 3.80
C MET A 188 19.66 -10.68 5.16
N LYS A 189 20.83 -11.09 5.66
CA LYS A 189 21.51 -10.36 6.72
C LYS A 189 21.95 -9.01 6.17
N GLY A 190 22.09 -8.01 7.03
CA GLY A 190 22.59 -6.73 6.56
C GLY A 190 22.97 -5.75 7.64
N ILE A 191 23.81 -4.80 7.24
CA ILE A 191 24.12 -3.59 7.98
C ILE A 191 23.34 -2.44 7.35
N TYR A 192 22.66 -1.66 8.18
CA TYR A 192 21.83 -0.54 7.74
C TYR A 192 22.18 0.72 8.53
N LEU A 193 21.85 1.85 7.93
CA LEU A 193 22.03 3.18 8.49
C LEU A 193 20.67 3.80 8.77
N ILE A 194 20.54 4.45 9.91
CA ILE A 194 19.41 5.33 10.22
C ILE A 194 19.98 6.71 10.47
N VAL A 195 19.46 7.73 9.79
CA VAL A 195 19.94 9.11 9.91
C VAL A 195 18.79 10.02 10.29
N ASP A 196 19.00 10.85 11.30
CA ASP A 196 18.21 12.06 11.55
C ASP A 196 18.67 13.14 10.55
N THR A 197 17.85 13.41 9.56
CA THR A 197 18.15 14.40 8.50
C THR A 197 18.16 15.84 9.00
N SER A 198 17.61 16.12 10.18
CA SER A 198 17.62 17.47 10.76
C SER A 198 18.94 17.82 11.43
N THR A 199 19.64 16.83 11.99
CA THR A 199 20.90 17.03 12.72
C THR A 199 22.11 16.40 12.03
N GLY A 200 21.89 15.44 11.12
CA GLY A 200 22.93 14.58 10.55
C GLY A 200 23.35 13.43 11.46
N SER A 201 22.73 13.29 12.65
CA SER A 201 23.07 12.23 13.60
C SER A 201 22.73 10.86 13.04
N ALA A 202 23.64 9.89 13.18
CA ALA A 202 23.52 8.59 12.54
C ALA A 202 23.59 7.43 13.52
N TYR A 203 22.82 6.38 13.23
CA TYR A 203 22.81 5.08 13.89
C TYR A 203 23.12 3.99 12.86
N VAL A 204 24.13 3.18 13.13
CA VAL A 204 24.39 1.93 12.40
C VAL A 204 23.83 0.77 13.19
N GLY A 205 23.08 -0.10 12.52
CA GLY A 205 22.58 -1.34 13.09
C GLY A 205 22.76 -2.52 12.16
N LYS A 206 22.67 -3.72 12.72
CA LYS A 206 22.67 -4.98 11.97
C LYS A 206 21.34 -5.72 12.09
N ALA A 207 21.10 -6.62 11.14
CA ALA A 207 20.01 -7.57 11.15
C ALA A 207 20.54 -8.97 10.81
N ASP A 208 20.65 -9.83 11.82
CA ASP A 208 21.20 -11.20 11.73
C ASP A 208 20.39 -12.25 12.52
N GLY A 209 19.20 -11.89 13.00
CA GLY A 209 18.28 -12.79 13.70
C GLY A 209 17.34 -13.60 12.79
N SER A 210 16.37 -14.32 13.40
CA SER A 210 15.53 -15.33 12.75
C SER A 210 14.60 -14.88 11.61
N GLN A 211 14.48 -13.58 11.34
CA GLN A 211 13.77 -13.01 10.18
C GLN A 211 14.53 -11.83 9.54
N MET A 212 15.85 -11.80 9.79
CA MET A 212 16.80 -10.99 9.05
C MET A 212 16.41 -9.49 8.97
N MET A 213 16.74 -8.82 7.86
CA MET A 213 16.43 -7.40 7.67
C MET A 213 14.94 -7.09 7.74
N TRP A 214 14.07 -7.95 7.18
CA TRP A 214 12.62 -7.69 7.18
C TRP A 214 12.06 -7.51 8.59
N ALA A 215 12.31 -8.46 9.51
CA ALA A 215 11.79 -8.32 10.87
C ALA A 215 12.38 -7.13 11.61
N ARG A 216 13.68 -6.86 11.40
CA ARG A 216 14.34 -5.73 12.04
C ARG A 216 13.71 -4.42 11.58
N TRP A 217 13.50 -4.25 10.28
CA TRP A 217 12.86 -3.07 9.67
C TRP A 217 11.38 -2.95 10.05
N ALA A 218 10.63 -4.05 10.08
CA ALA A 218 9.26 -4.09 10.56
C ALA A 218 9.13 -3.67 12.04
N SER A 219 10.15 -3.93 12.87
CA SER A 219 10.16 -3.47 14.26
C SER A 219 10.23 -1.94 14.36
N TYR A 220 10.96 -1.26 13.46
CA TYR A 220 11.02 0.20 13.38
C TYR A 220 9.74 0.80 12.82
N ALA A 221 9.13 0.19 11.79
CA ALA A 221 7.82 0.61 11.30
C ALA A 221 6.75 0.63 12.41
N LYS A 222 6.79 -0.35 13.32
CA LYS A 222 5.85 -0.45 14.44
C LYS A 222 6.17 0.50 15.60
N SER A 223 7.43 0.50 16.04
CA SER A 223 7.85 1.16 17.29
C SER A 223 8.61 2.48 17.10
N ARG A 224 8.96 2.84 15.86
CA ARG A 224 9.89 3.93 15.47
C ARG A 224 11.34 3.71 15.90
N HIS A 225 11.59 3.14 17.08
CA HIS A 225 12.93 2.98 17.65
C HIS A 225 13.52 1.56 17.54
N GLY A 226 12.71 0.52 17.24
CA GLY A 226 13.18 -0.86 17.04
C GLY A 226 13.87 -1.47 18.29
N GLY A 227 13.47 -1.00 19.47
CA GLY A 227 14.10 -1.34 20.75
C GLY A 227 15.40 -0.60 21.11
N ASN A 228 15.96 0.24 20.23
CA ASN A 228 17.25 0.90 20.48
C ASN A 228 17.13 2.05 21.48
N VAL A 229 18.08 2.10 22.41
CA VAL A 229 18.01 3.00 23.57
C VAL A 229 18.15 4.48 23.18
N GLU A 230 19.04 4.83 22.25
CA GLU A 230 19.18 6.23 21.81
C GLU A 230 17.98 6.71 21.01
N LEU A 231 17.45 5.86 20.12
CA LEU A 231 16.26 6.20 19.34
C LEU A 231 15.01 6.38 20.21
N LYS A 232 14.93 5.71 21.37
CA LYS A 232 13.83 5.90 22.34
C LYS A 232 13.79 7.29 22.97
N LYS A 233 14.85 8.08 22.86
CA LYS A 233 14.92 9.44 23.42
C LYS A 233 14.25 10.50 22.53
N PHE A 234 13.93 10.16 21.29
CA PHE A 234 13.27 11.05 20.36
C PHE A 234 11.76 10.92 20.50
N GLU A 235 11.06 12.02 20.30
CA GLU A 235 9.60 11.99 20.18
C GLU A 235 9.20 11.25 18.90
N ALA A 236 8.05 10.58 18.95
CA ALA A 236 7.56 9.82 17.80
C ALA A 236 7.45 10.69 16.54
N ALA A 237 6.92 11.90 16.68
CA ALA A 237 6.75 12.85 15.57
C ALA A 237 8.09 13.25 14.92
N ASP A 238 9.17 13.33 15.70
CA ASP A 238 10.49 13.67 15.17
C ASP A 238 11.02 12.54 14.29
N ILE A 239 10.89 11.28 14.74
CA ILE A 239 11.30 10.12 13.94
C ILE A 239 10.48 10.04 12.65
N GLU A 240 9.17 10.21 12.74
CA GLU A 240 8.29 10.12 11.58
C GLU A 240 8.62 11.16 10.50
N LYS A 241 9.06 12.34 10.92
CA LYS A 241 9.33 13.47 10.03
C LYS A 241 10.77 13.54 9.52
N HIS A 242 11.74 13.21 10.38
CA HIS A 242 13.15 13.53 10.12
C HIS A 242 14.05 12.32 9.89
N PHE A 243 13.59 11.09 10.16
CA PHE A 243 14.46 9.92 10.06
C PHE A 243 14.30 9.18 8.72
N GLN A 244 15.44 8.69 8.23
CA GLN A 244 15.54 7.84 7.04
C GLN A 244 16.36 6.57 7.31
N TRP A 245 16.05 5.50 6.57
CA TRP A 245 16.69 4.19 6.61
C TRP A 245 17.37 3.90 5.28
N SER A 246 18.62 3.47 5.34
CA SER A 246 19.41 3.05 4.17
C SER A 246 20.09 1.71 4.43
N ILE A 247 20.43 0.98 3.37
CA ILE A 247 21.18 -0.27 3.46
C ILE A 247 22.65 0.03 3.12
N LEU A 248 23.57 -0.36 4.00
CA LEU A 248 25.01 -0.19 3.78
C LEU A 248 25.64 -1.45 3.18
N GLU A 249 25.26 -2.62 3.70
CA GLU A 249 25.89 -3.88 3.33
C GLU A 249 24.87 -5.02 3.47
N VAL A 250 24.89 -5.95 2.52
CA VAL A 250 24.04 -7.14 2.55
C VAL A 250 24.90 -8.39 2.54
N MET A 251 24.45 -9.40 3.29
CA MET A 251 25.13 -10.67 3.47
C MET A 251 24.09 -11.78 3.37
N ASP A 252 24.52 -12.95 2.90
CA ASP A 252 23.64 -14.11 2.86
C ASP A 252 23.32 -14.63 4.29
N GLU A 253 22.29 -15.46 4.39
CA GLU A 253 21.88 -16.11 5.64
C GLU A 253 23.00 -16.97 6.27
N LYS A 254 23.90 -17.53 5.45
CA LYS A 254 24.96 -18.46 5.90
C LYS A 254 26.18 -17.73 6.48
N THR A 255 26.24 -16.42 6.31
CA THR A 255 27.32 -15.59 6.82
C THR A 255 27.38 -15.68 8.34
N GLN A 256 28.57 -15.94 8.88
CA GLN A 256 28.78 -16.13 10.32
C GLN A 256 28.48 -14.84 11.10
N ASP A 257 27.80 -14.96 12.24
CA ASP A 257 27.39 -13.80 13.05
C ASP A 257 28.58 -12.96 13.51
N ASP A 258 29.71 -13.59 13.81
CA ASP A 258 30.97 -12.90 14.16
C ASP A 258 31.48 -12.01 13.02
N TYR A 259 31.26 -12.39 11.78
CA TYR A 259 31.60 -11.55 10.64
C TYR A 259 30.65 -10.36 10.56
N VAL A 260 29.34 -10.58 10.72
CA VAL A 260 28.33 -9.50 10.75
C VAL A 260 28.64 -8.49 11.87
N ASN A 261 29.01 -8.98 13.06
CA ASN A 261 29.45 -8.16 14.19
C ASN A 261 30.64 -7.25 13.85
N LYS A 262 31.64 -7.82 13.17
CA LYS A 262 32.82 -7.08 12.72
C LYS A 262 32.45 -6.02 11.68
N ARG A 263 31.58 -6.36 10.73
CA ARG A 263 31.11 -5.41 9.71
C ARG A 263 30.29 -4.27 10.31
N GLU A 264 29.39 -4.57 11.25
CA GLU A 264 28.64 -3.55 11.98
C GLU A 264 29.58 -2.60 12.73
N SER A 265 30.56 -3.15 13.45
CA SER A 265 31.54 -2.35 14.19
C SER A 265 32.38 -1.48 13.26
N TRP A 266 32.81 -2.02 12.13
CA TRP A 266 33.56 -1.27 11.12
C TRP A 266 32.75 -0.08 10.58
N TRP A 267 31.46 -0.25 10.28
CA TRP A 267 30.61 0.84 9.82
C TRP A 267 30.33 1.90 10.90
N LYS A 268 30.19 1.48 12.17
CA LYS A 268 30.07 2.41 13.30
C LYS A 268 31.30 3.32 13.40
N ASP A 269 32.49 2.75 13.20
CA ASP A 269 33.75 3.51 13.24
C ASP A 269 33.91 4.40 12.00
N ALA A 270 33.68 3.84 10.80
CA ALA A 270 33.79 4.56 9.54
C ALA A 270 32.88 5.79 9.45
N LEU A 271 31.68 5.69 10.03
CA LEU A 271 30.69 6.79 10.07
C LEU A 271 30.68 7.54 11.41
N SER A 272 31.60 7.22 12.32
CA SER A 272 31.74 7.84 13.64
C SER A 272 30.44 7.89 14.47
N THR A 273 29.60 6.85 14.36
CA THR A 273 28.27 6.84 14.99
C THR A 273 28.28 6.59 16.50
N ARG A 274 29.47 6.36 17.09
CA ARG A 274 29.71 6.30 18.55
C ARG A 274 30.22 7.62 19.13
N GLY A 275 30.62 8.55 18.26
CA GLY A 275 31.24 9.82 18.65
C GLY A 275 30.22 10.90 19.04
N ALA A 276 30.70 12.13 19.20
CA ALA A 276 29.84 13.29 19.44
C ALA A 276 28.90 13.50 18.24
N GLY A 277 27.59 13.41 18.46
CA GLY A 277 26.57 13.46 17.41
C GLY A 277 26.18 12.08 16.84
N GLY A 278 26.74 10.99 17.36
CA GLY A 278 26.37 9.63 17.00
C GLY A 278 25.21 9.07 17.85
N LEU A 279 24.45 8.12 17.29
CA LEU A 279 23.31 7.49 17.96
C LEU A 279 23.61 6.05 18.43
N ASN A 280 24.84 5.55 18.28
CA ASN A 280 25.28 4.28 18.85
C ASN A 280 25.99 4.50 20.19
N ARG A 281 25.64 3.73 21.22
CA ARG A 281 26.34 3.75 22.52
C ARG A 281 27.59 2.88 22.57
N ASN A 282 27.62 1.80 21.79
CA ASN A 282 28.57 0.70 21.87
C ASN A 282 29.20 0.43 20.53
#